data_AF-A0A963PXA0-F1
#
_entry.id   AF-A0A963PXA0-F1
#
_cell.length_a   1.000
_cell.length_b   1.000
_cell.length_c   1.000
_cell.angle_alpha   90.00
_cell.angle_beta   90.00
_cell.angle_gamma   90.00
#
_symmetry.space_group_name_H-M   'P 1'
#
loop_
_entity.id
_entity.type
_entity.pdbx_description
1 polymer ?
#
loop_
_entity_poly.entity_id
_entity_poly.type
_entity_poly.pdbx_seq_one_letter_code
_entity_poly.pdbx_strand_id
1 'polypeptide(L)'
;DIRNYASFNDFFTRALKADARPLARAELICPVDGAISQFGTIQADQIFQAKGHHYSTTALLGGDATLAAQFQDGLFATLYLSPKDYHRIHMPCAGRLVRMVYVPGDLFSVNPVTARGVPGL
;
A
#
# COMPACT_ATOMS: atom_id res chain seq x y z
N ASP A 1 -5.84 26.94 4.63
CA ASP A 1 -4.72 27.87 4.40
C ASP A 1 -3.42 27.09 4.59
N ILE A 2 -2.42 27.25 3.73
CA ILE A 2 -1.11 26.58 3.86
C ILE A 2 -0.30 27.13 5.05
N ARG A 3 -0.61 28.33 5.52
CA ARG A 3 0.04 28.97 6.66
C ARG A 3 -0.34 28.34 8.01
N ASN A 4 -1.32 27.43 8.02
CA ASN A 4 -1.77 26.74 9.22
C ASN A 4 -0.91 25.53 9.59
N TYR A 5 0.13 25.21 8.80
CA TYR A 5 0.99 24.06 9.04
C TYR A 5 2.36 24.51 9.53
N ALA A 6 2.85 23.86 10.60
CA ALA A 6 4.13 24.23 11.22
C ALA A 6 5.34 23.77 10.40
N SER A 7 5.15 22.79 9.50
CA SER A 7 6.21 22.25 8.65
C SER A 7 5.64 21.63 7.37
N PHE A 8 6.51 21.28 6.43
CA PHE A 8 6.11 20.52 5.25
C PHE A 8 5.55 19.14 5.62
N ASN A 9 6.10 18.45 6.63
CA ASN A 9 5.59 17.15 7.06
C ASN A 9 4.18 17.24 7.65
N ASP A 10 3.89 18.32 8.37
CA ASP A 10 2.54 18.62 8.87
C ASP A 10 1.55 18.82 7.71
N PHE A 11 1.95 19.56 6.67
CA PHE A 11 1.16 19.70 5.44
C PHE A 11 1.03 18.38 4.65
N PHE A 12 2.10 17.60 4.55
CA PHE A 12 2.13 16.32 3.82
C PHE A 12 1.17 15.30 4.45
N THR A 13 1.10 15.32 5.79
CA THR A 13 0.20 14.48 6.60
C THR A 13 -1.08 15.20 7.03
N ARG A 14 -1.48 16.28 6.33
CA ARG A 14 -2.68 17.08 6.63
C ARG A 14 -3.93 16.23 6.85
N ALA A 15 -4.79 16.62 7.78
CA ALA A 15 -6.11 16.00 7.94
C ALA A 15 -7.08 16.48 6.84
N LEU A 16 -7.97 15.59 6.37
CA LEU A 16 -9.12 15.98 5.57
C LEU A 16 -10.29 16.41 6.46
N LYS A 17 -11.24 17.13 5.88
CA LYS A 17 -12.54 17.38 6.55
C LYS A 17 -13.25 16.05 6.77
N ALA A 18 -13.98 15.93 7.88
CA ALA A 18 -14.63 14.67 8.29
C ALA A 18 -15.61 14.12 7.25
N ASP A 19 -16.24 14.99 6.46
CA ASP A 19 -17.22 14.69 5.43
C ASP A 19 -16.63 14.56 4.01
N ALA A 20 -15.32 14.79 3.84
CA ALA A 20 -14.69 14.79 2.52
C ALA A 20 -14.61 13.39 1.87
N ARG A 21 -14.75 12.32 2.67
CA ARG A 21 -14.67 10.92 2.25
C ARG A 21 -15.78 10.10 2.92
N PRO A 22 -17.03 10.20 2.46
CA PRO A 22 -18.10 9.34 2.96
C PRO A 22 -17.78 7.87 2.68
N LEU A 23 -18.03 7.00 3.65
CA LEU A 23 -17.74 5.57 3.51
C LEU A 23 -18.80 4.90 2.64
N ALA A 24 -18.34 4.08 1.69
CA ALA A 24 -19.23 3.27 0.87
C ALA A 24 -19.81 2.10 1.69
N ARG A 25 -21.02 1.67 1.34
CA ARG A 25 -21.61 0.44 1.89
C ARG A 25 -21.07 -0.76 1.13
N ALA A 26 -19.91 -1.26 1.55
CA ALA A 26 -19.23 -2.42 0.98
C ALA A 26 -18.52 -3.21 2.08
N GLU A 27 -18.18 -4.48 1.81
CA GLU A 27 -17.41 -5.32 2.74
C GLU A 27 -15.98 -4.80 2.94
N LEU A 28 -15.38 -4.30 1.86
CA LEU A 28 -14.09 -3.64 1.84
C LEU A 28 -14.23 -2.28 1.15
N ILE A 29 -13.60 -1.27 1.72
CA ILE A 29 -13.49 0.07 1.14
C ILE A 29 -12.02 0.43 0.91
N CYS A 30 -11.76 1.39 0.02
CA CYS A 30 -10.39 1.79 -0.29
C CYS A 30 -9.71 2.42 0.93
N PRO A 31 -8.51 1.96 1.32
CA PRO A 31 -7.82 2.46 2.52
C PRO A 31 -7.12 3.81 2.32
N VAL A 32 -6.96 4.26 1.06
CA VAL A 32 -6.16 5.44 0.70
C VAL A 32 -6.78 6.23 -0.45
N ASP A 33 -6.41 7.51 -0.56
CA ASP A 33 -6.55 8.26 -1.80
C ASP A 33 -5.35 7.95 -2.69
N GLY A 34 -5.58 7.49 -3.93
CA GLY A 34 -4.50 7.17 -4.85
C GLY A 34 -4.99 6.49 -6.12
N ALA A 35 -4.11 5.74 -6.76
CA ALA A 35 -4.42 4.94 -7.95
C ALA A 35 -4.10 3.47 -7.70
N ILE A 36 -4.90 2.57 -8.30
CA ILE A 36 -4.55 1.16 -8.37
C ILE A 36 -3.37 1.04 -9.33
N SER A 37 -2.22 0.59 -8.81
CA SER A 37 -1.08 0.22 -9.64
C SER A 37 -1.39 -1.13 -10.30
N GLN A 38 -1.72 -2.13 -9.47
CA GLN A 38 -2.01 -3.50 -9.89
C GLN A 38 -2.93 -4.19 -8.89
N PHE A 39 -3.62 -5.23 -9.35
CA PHE A 39 -4.46 -6.10 -8.52
C PHE A 39 -4.65 -7.43 -9.22
N GLY A 40 -5.01 -8.46 -8.47
CA GLY A 40 -5.27 -9.79 -9.03
C GLY A 40 -5.16 -10.89 -8.00
N THR A 41 -5.01 -12.12 -8.50
CA THR A 41 -4.77 -13.31 -7.69
C THR A 41 -3.28 -13.48 -7.39
N ILE A 42 -2.94 -13.92 -6.18
CA ILE A 42 -1.61 -14.39 -5.83
C ILE A 42 -1.50 -15.82 -6.33
N GLN A 43 -0.58 -16.12 -7.26
CA GLN A 43 -0.44 -17.46 -7.84
C GLN A 43 0.92 -18.06 -7.47
N ALA A 44 0.93 -19.20 -6.79
CA ALA A 44 2.15 -19.92 -6.43
C ALA A 44 3.23 -19.00 -5.80
N ASP A 45 2.84 -18.25 -4.76
CA ASP A 45 3.67 -17.26 -4.05
C ASP A 45 3.96 -15.97 -4.85
N GLN A 46 3.55 -15.86 -6.11
CA GLN A 46 3.89 -14.71 -6.95
C GLN A 46 2.83 -13.61 -6.93
N ILE A 47 3.29 -12.39 -6.65
CA ILE A 47 2.55 -11.14 -6.85
C ILE A 47 3.11 -10.47 -8.11
N PHE A 48 2.22 -10.11 -9.05
CA PHE A 48 2.60 -9.51 -10.32
C PHE A 48 2.89 -8.02 -10.15
N GLN A 49 4.14 -7.59 -10.41
CA GLN A 49 4.52 -6.18 -10.52
C GLN A 49 4.51 -5.68 -11.99
N ALA A 50 4.44 -4.37 -12.21
CA ALA A 50 4.39 -3.77 -13.52
C ALA A 50 5.60 -4.21 -14.37
N LYS A 51 5.36 -4.49 -15.67
CA LYS A 51 6.38 -4.90 -16.66
C LYS A 51 7.14 -6.21 -16.36
N GLY A 52 6.50 -7.20 -15.73
CA GLY A 52 7.00 -8.58 -15.73
C GLY A 52 8.01 -8.91 -14.62
N HIS A 53 8.09 -8.06 -13.60
CA HIS A 53 8.80 -8.40 -12.36
C HIS A 53 7.82 -9.07 -11.40
N HIS A 54 8.19 -10.24 -10.90
CA HIS A 54 7.44 -10.99 -9.89
C HIS A 54 8.18 -10.88 -8.57
N TYR A 55 7.45 -10.65 -7.48
CA TYR A 55 7.97 -10.87 -6.13
C TYR A 55 7.25 -12.02 -5.47
N SER A 56 7.97 -12.73 -4.62
CA SER A 56 7.35 -13.68 -3.73
C SER A 56 6.63 -12.96 -2.58
N THR A 57 5.48 -13.47 -2.18
CA THR A 57 4.78 -13.05 -0.96
C THR A 57 5.67 -13.28 0.25
N THR A 58 6.48 -14.34 0.22
CA THR A 58 7.54 -14.60 1.21
C THR A 58 8.55 -13.44 1.32
N ALA A 59 9.06 -12.91 0.19
CA ALA A 59 9.97 -11.77 0.21
C ALA A 59 9.29 -10.50 0.75
N LEU A 60 8.05 -10.23 0.32
CA LEU A 60 7.26 -9.10 0.78
C LEU A 60 7.01 -9.13 2.31
N LEU A 61 6.89 -10.33 2.87
CA LEU A 61 6.68 -10.55 4.30
C LEU A 61 7.99 -10.77 5.08
N GLY A 62 9.11 -10.29 4.55
CA GLY A 62 10.40 -10.29 5.24
C GLY A 62 11.01 -11.69 5.42
N GLY A 63 10.69 -12.64 4.53
CA GLY A 63 11.17 -14.02 4.58
C GLY A 63 10.32 -14.98 5.40
N ASP A 64 9.18 -14.54 5.96
CA ASP A 64 8.29 -15.39 6.76
C ASP A 64 7.38 -16.26 5.86
N ALA A 65 7.89 -17.42 5.46
CA ALA A 65 7.16 -18.38 4.63
C ALA A 65 5.89 -18.92 5.30
N THR A 66 5.85 -19.02 6.63
CA THR A 66 4.67 -19.51 7.36
C THR A 66 3.53 -18.50 7.28
N LEU A 67 3.85 -17.21 7.41
CA LEU A 67 2.88 -16.15 7.21
C LEU A 67 2.47 -16.04 5.74
N ALA A 68 3.41 -16.13 4.80
CA ALA A 68 3.13 -16.06 3.36
C ALA A 68 2.17 -17.15 2.90
N ALA A 69 2.29 -18.37 3.41
CA ALA A 69 1.39 -19.47 3.10
C ALA A 69 -0.09 -19.17 3.40
N GLN A 70 -0.39 -18.26 4.35
CA GLN A 70 -1.77 -17.86 4.66
C GLN A 70 -2.42 -17.02 3.55
N PHE A 71 -1.61 -16.44 2.66
CA PHE A 71 -2.06 -15.61 1.54
C PHE A 71 -1.97 -16.33 0.19
N GLN A 72 -1.54 -17.59 0.17
CA GLN A 72 -1.46 -18.39 -1.05
C GLN A 72 -2.84 -18.50 -1.70
N ASP A 73 -2.87 -18.34 -3.03
CA ASP A 73 -4.10 -18.34 -3.85
C ASP A 73 -5.13 -17.25 -3.45
N GLY A 74 -4.68 -16.26 -2.68
CA GLY A 74 -5.47 -15.10 -2.26
C GLY A 74 -5.56 -14.00 -3.32
N LEU A 75 -6.08 -12.83 -2.90
CA LEU A 75 -6.19 -11.64 -3.72
C LEU A 75 -5.24 -10.55 -3.21
N PHE A 76 -4.67 -9.77 -4.13
CA PHE A 76 -3.86 -8.60 -3.80
C PHE A 76 -4.33 -7.35 -4.55
N ALA A 77 -4.05 -6.19 -3.97
CA ALA A 77 -4.14 -4.90 -4.62
C ALA A 77 -3.00 -3.99 -4.15
N THR A 78 -2.24 -3.47 -5.10
CA THR A 78 -1.15 -2.52 -4.89
C THR A 78 -1.64 -1.12 -5.22
N LEU A 79 -1.64 -0.23 -4.23
CA LEU A 79 -2.14 1.14 -4.33
C LEU A 79 -0.98 2.13 -4.29
N TYR A 80 -0.94 3.04 -5.25
CA TYR A 80 0.07 4.10 -5.33
C TYR A 80 -0.52 5.44 -4.88
N LEU A 81 0.15 6.09 -3.94
CA LEU A 81 -0.16 7.44 -3.48
C LEU A 81 0.88 8.39 -4.09
N SER A 82 0.42 9.32 -4.92
CA SER A 82 1.26 10.36 -5.47
C SER A 82 1.45 11.49 -4.44
N PRO A 83 2.51 12.32 -4.54
CA PRO A 83 2.79 13.37 -3.55
C PRO A 83 1.65 14.39 -3.30
N LYS A 84 0.70 14.52 -4.24
CA LYS A 84 -0.48 15.38 -4.08
C LYS A 84 -1.58 14.75 -3.21
N ASP A 85 -1.60 13.43 -3.10
CA ASP A 85 -2.70 12.69 -2.46
C ASP A 85 -2.67 12.87 -0.93
N TYR A 86 -3.68 12.33 -0.25
CA TYR A 86 -3.76 12.33 1.20
C TYR A 86 -2.98 11.14 1.77
N HIS A 87 -1.92 11.42 2.55
CA HIS A 87 -0.93 10.42 2.99
C HIS A 87 -1.22 9.85 4.38
N ARG A 88 -2.50 9.66 4.74
CA ARG A 88 -2.87 8.83 5.89
C ARG A 88 -3.65 7.62 5.39
N ILE A 89 -3.25 6.44 5.86
CA ILE A 89 -3.86 5.16 5.49
C ILE A 89 -4.93 4.81 6.52
N HIS A 90 -6.09 4.35 6.05
CA HIS A 90 -7.23 3.97 6.86
C HIS A 90 -7.49 2.46 6.75
N MET A 91 -8.26 1.91 7.69
CA MET A 91 -8.63 0.50 7.64
C MET A 91 -9.68 0.26 6.54
N PRO A 92 -9.53 -0.78 5.69
CA PRO A 92 -10.51 -1.08 4.65
C PRO A 92 -11.78 -1.74 5.19
N CYS A 93 -11.74 -2.28 6.41
CA CYS A 93 -12.86 -2.87 7.13
C CYS A 93 -12.56 -2.93 8.64
N ALA A 94 -13.54 -3.35 9.45
CA ALA A 94 -13.31 -3.61 10.87
C ALA A 94 -12.36 -4.81 11.05
N GLY A 95 -11.39 -4.68 11.95
CA GLY A 95 -10.43 -5.74 12.23
C GLY A 95 -9.75 -5.56 13.59
N ARG A 96 -9.02 -6.59 14.02
CA ARG A 96 -8.21 -6.57 15.23
C ARG A 96 -6.75 -6.67 14.85
N LEU A 97 -5.90 -5.78 15.37
CA LEU A 97 -4.46 -5.86 15.18
C LEU A 97 -3.93 -7.15 15.82
N VAL A 98 -3.27 -8.00 15.04
CA VAL A 98 -2.69 -9.27 15.49
C VAL A 98 -1.17 -9.30 15.43
N ARG A 99 -0.57 -8.56 14.48
CA ARG A 99 0.88 -8.54 14.23
C ARG A 99 1.27 -7.27 13.50
N MET A 100 2.49 -6.79 13.75
CA MET A 100 3.17 -5.75 12.99
C MET A 100 4.63 -6.20 12.80
N VAL A 101 5.14 -6.07 11.58
CA VAL A 101 6.53 -6.45 11.24
C VAL A 101 7.20 -5.25 10.58
N TYR A 102 8.40 -4.91 11.04
CA TYR A 102 9.26 -3.94 10.37
C TYR A 102 10.35 -4.71 9.63
N VAL A 103 10.41 -4.54 8.31
CA VAL A 103 11.44 -5.14 7.45
C VAL A 103 12.39 -4.02 7.02
N PRO A 104 13.65 -4.01 7.46
CA PRO A 104 14.62 -3.03 6.96
C PRO A 104 14.87 -3.28 5.47
N GLY A 105 15.04 -2.22 4.70
CA GLY A 105 15.28 -2.29 3.27
C GLY A 105 15.76 -0.96 2.71
N ASP A 106 16.03 -0.96 1.41
CA ASP A 106 16.52 0.22 0.71
C ASP A 106 15.39 1.23 0.44
N LEU A 107 15.74 2.53 0.42
CA LEU A 107 14.80 3.62 0.16
C LEU A 107 14.83 4.01 -1.32
N PHE A 108 14.15 3.23 -2.14
CA PHE A 108 13.95 3.55 -3.55
C PHE A 108 12.68 4.39 -3.78
N SER A 109 12.69 5.24 -4.79
CA SER A 109 11.47 5.93 -5.21
C SER A 109 10.48 4.94 -5.80
N VAL A 110 9.23 4.98 -5.38
CA VAL A 110 8.14 4.11 -5.89
C VAL A 110 7.30 4.77 -6.99
N ASN A 111 7.84 5.82 -7.63
CA ASN A 111 7.14 6.46 -8.74
C ASN A 111 6.99 5.46 -9.91
N PRO A 112 6.00 5.65 -10.81
CA PRO A 112 5.77 4.70 -11.90
C PRO A 112 6.98 4.46 -12.80
N VAL A 113 7.92 5.41 -12.93
CA VAL A 113 9.14 5.24 -13.73
C VAL A 113 10.14 4.31 -13.03
N THR A 114 10.35 4.48 -11.73
CA THR A 114 11.28 3.69 -10.93
C THR A 114 10.72 2.30 -10.60
N ALA A 115 9.43 2.19 -10.29
CA ALA A 115 8.72 0.91 -10.16
C ALA A 115 8.74 0.07 -11.46
N ARG A 116 9.09 0.70 -12.60
CA ARG A 116 9.27 0.02 -13.88
C ARG A 116 10.71 -0.40 -14.17
N GLY A 117 11.68 -0.01 -13.35
CA GLY A 117 13.11 -0.17 -13.66
C GLY A 117 13.96 -0.80 -12.56
N VAL A 118 13.43 -0.99 -11.35
CA VAL A 118 14.17 -1.58 -10.22
C VAL A 118 13.61 -2.97 -9.90
N PRO A 119 14.38 -4.04 -10.12
CA PRO A 119 14.04 -5.36 -9.60
C PRO A 119 14.11 -5.35 -8.07
N GLY A 120 13.10 -5.86 -7.39
CA GLY A 120 13.02 -5.95 -5.92
C GLY A 120 12.07 -4.95 -5.24
N LEU A 121 11.38 -4.09 -6.01
CA LEU A 121 10.64 -2.92 -5.50
C LEU A 121 9.18 -3.16 -5.11
#